data_AF-A0A939R409-F1
#
_entry.id   AF-A0A939R409-F1
#
_cell.length_a   1.000
_cell.length_b   1.000
_cell.length_c   1.000
_cell.angle_alpha   90.00
_cell.angle_beta   90.00
_cell.angle_gamma   90.00
#
_symmetry.space_group_name_H-M   'P 1'
#
loop_
_entity.id
_entity.type
_entity.pdbx_description
1 polymer ?
#
loop_
_entity_poly.entity_id
_entity_poly.type
_entity_poly.pdbx_seq_one_letter_code
_entity_poly.pdbx_strand_id
1 'polypeptide(L)'
;MFTRTKAASGKVTNGVQLTYSGSQFTRIYMVLPRPISNQYQDITSWEAPECTEAACEDGINSYIWKDTPEDHIPASGQYVISERFDANVYHVTTDFSVMKDIPEYDAQSEECKKYLGKEANCLIDPTHSKIVSTANSLWSVSGGDIVAYARKCLEWTYANMHYGNTNTGLHTIDDLMQSMTGDCGNYASVFISLLRAKGIPARHVVMVHGSLDEYHVRAEFYVPAYGWIPADPTWGKDYFGVFEGKYIVVSQGINTIIRDFDGKDFQADLFQTFYGWYWYRVAGNYSFTHKCAGLN
;
A
#
# COMPACT_ATOMS: atom_id res chain seq x y z
N MET A 1 10.58 -15.11 -16.39
CA MET A 1 9.38 -14.24 -16.36
C MET A 1 9.73 -12.93 -15.67
N PHE A 2 10.02 -12.92 -14.36
CA PHE A 2 10.61 -11.75 -13.71
C PHE A 2 12.13 -11.81 -13.73
N THR A 3 12.76 -10.70 -14.07
CA THR A 3 14.20 -10.50 -13.83
C THR A 3 14.33 -9.69 -12.56
N ARG A 4 15.06 -10.22 -11.58
CA ARG A 4 15.29 -9.61 -10.27
C ARG A 4 16.78 -9.28 -10.15
N THR A 5 17.12 -7.99 -10.17
CA THR A 5 18.50 -7.51 -10.01
C THR A 5 18.60 -6.73 -8.71
N LYS A 6 19.53 -7.10 -7.83
CA LYS A 6 19.72 -6.39 -6.56
C LYS A 6 20.06 -4.92 -6.86
N ALA A 7 19.24 -4.01 -6.35
CA ALA A 7 19.35 -2.58 -6.62
C ALA A 7 19.98 -1.83 -5.45
N ALA A 8 19.57 -2.16 -4.23
CA ALA A 8 20.07 -1.53 -3.01
C ALA A 8 20.06 -2.51 -1.83
N SER A 9 20.86 -2.22 -0.80
CA SER A 9 20.81 -2.96 0.46
C SER A 9 21.30 -2.17 1.66
N GLY A 10 20.85 -2.55 2.83
CA GLY A 10 21.42 -2.02 4.06
C GLY A 10 20.63 -2.39 5.30
N LYS A 11 21.07 -1.81 6.42
CA LYS A 11 20.42 -1.96 7.73
C LYS A 11 19.43 -0.82 7.89
N VAL A 12 18.15 -1.13 7.69
CA VAL A 12 17.09 -0.14 7.67
C VAL A 12 16.53 0.05 9.08
N THR A 13 16.29 1.30 9.45
CA THR A 13 15.44 1.68 10.58
C THR A 13 14.23 2.40 10.03
N ASN A 14 13.04 1.88 10.35
CA ASN A 14 11.75 2.45 9.98
C ASN A 14 10.97 2.76 11.27
N GLY A 15 10.40 3.95 11.40
CA GLY A 15 9.68 4.29 12.62
C GLY A 15 8.94 5.62 12.56
N VAL A 16 8.05 5.80 13.52
CA VAL A 16 7.28 7.03 13.70
C VAL A 16 7.49 7.55 15.10
N GLN A 17 7.77 8.86 15.18
CA GLN A 17 7.93 9.60 16.42
C GLN A 17 6.74 10.54 16.64
N LEU A 18 6.01 10.34 17.73
CA LEU A 18 5.10 11.32 18.30
C LEU A 18 5.92 12.30 19.17
N THR A 19 5.82 13.59 18.91
CA THR A 19 6.35 14.65 19.78
C THR A 19 5.19 15.48 20.28
N TYR A 20 5.16 15.81 21.58
CA TYR A 20 4.06 16.56 22.15
C TYR A 20 4.50 17.43 23.34
N SER A 21 3.78 18.53 23.54
CA SER A 21 4.03 19.49 24.60
C SER A 21 2.74 20.09 25.12
N GLY A 22 2.63 20.19 26.44
CA GLY A 22 1.43 20.70 27.10
C GLY A 22 0.21 19.77 27.03
N SER A 23 0.36 18.57 26.44
CA SER A 23 -0.68 17.55 26.40
C SER A 23 -0.48 16.57 27.56
N GLN A 24 -1.57 16.23 28.25
CA GLN A 24 -1.56 15.15 29.24
C GLN A 24 -2.29 13.95 28.66
N PHE A 25 -1.53 13.05 28.02
CA PHE A 25 -2.08 11.82 27.48
C PHE A 25 -2.27 10.78 28.58
N THR A 26 -3.44 10.13 28.61
CA THR A 26 -3.74 9.02 29.51
C THR A 26 -3.45 7.68 28.86
N ARG A 27 -3.24 7.66 27.54
CA ARG A 27 -2.84 6.47 26.79
C ARG A 27 -2.38 6.86 25.38
N ILE A 28 -1.38 6.16 24.86
CA ILE A 28 -0.91 6.27 23.47
C ILE A 28 -0.81 4.85 22.90
N TYR A 29 -1.55 4.60 21.82
CA TYR A 29 -1.49 3.36 21.06
C TYR A 29 -1.01 3.68 19.64
N MET A 30 0.10 3.09 19.21
CA MET A 30 0.67 3.31 17.88
C MET A 30 0.87 1.98 17.16
N VAL A 31 0.65 1.97 15.85
CA VAL A 31 0.72 0.79 14.98
C VAL A 31 1.56 1.14 13.75
N LEU A 32 2.52 0.29 13.41
CA LEU A 32 3.40 0.45 12.25
C LEU A 32 3.36 -0.84 11.40
N PRO A 33 3.18 -0.75 10.06
CA PRO A 33 3.23 -1.93 9.20
C PRO A 33 4.64 -2.51 9.18
N ARG A 34 4.74 -3.84 9.22
CA ARG A 34 6.01 -4.57 9.24
C ARG A 34 6.32 -5.13 7.85
N PRO A 35 7.51 -4.86 7.28
CA PRO A 35 7.91 -5.41 6.01
C PRO A 35 8.20 -6.91 6.12
N ILE A 36 7.76 -7.65 5.11
CA ILE A 36 8.03 -9.08 4.94
C ILE A 36 8.72 -9.34 3.60
N SER A 37 9.50 -10.41 3.52
CA SER A 37 10.15 -10.82 2.26
C SER A 37 9.11 -11.14 1.18
N ASN A 38 9.35 -10.64 -0.04
CA ASN A 38 8.50 -10.85 -1.20
C ASN A 38 9.32 -10.70 -2.51
N GLN A 39 8.67 -10.67 -3.66
CA GLN A 39 9.36 -10.56 -4.95
C GLN A 39 10.29 -9.32 -5.08
N TYR A 40 10.01 -8.24 -4.37
CA TYR A 40 10.76 -6.98 -4.43
C TYR A 40 11.88 -6.87 -3.40
N GLN A 41 11.87 -7.70 -2.37
CA GLN A 41 12.77 -7.53 -1.23
C GLN A 41 13.02 -8.82 -0.44
N ASP A 42 14.22 -8.95 0.11
CA ASP A 42 14.54 -9.93 1.16
C ASP A 42 14.75 -9.17 2.46
N ILE A 43 13.99 -9.51 3.49
CA ILE A 43 14.04 -8.94 4.84
C ILE A 43 14.62 -9.99 5.79
N THR A 44 15.69 -9.63 6.50
CA THR A 44 16.36 -10.50 7.48
C THR A 44 16.73 -9.71 8.74
N SER A 45 17.12 -10.40 9.81
CA SER A 45 17.57 -9.77 11.06
C SER A 45 16.56 -8.74 11.63
N TRP A 46 15.27 -9.00 11.45
CA TRP A 46 14.22 -8.08 11.86
C TRP A 46 14.04 -8.07 13.39
N GLU A 47 13.95 -6.88 13.97
CA GLU A 47 13.69 -6.68 15.40
C GLU A 47 12.84 -5.41 15.65
N ALA A 48 12.01 -5.47 16.69
CA ALA A 48 11.28 -4.34 17.24
C ALA A 48 11.16 -4.51 18.77
N PRO A 49 12.26 -4.34 19.53
CA PRO A 49 12.37 -4.85 20.90
C PRO A 49 11.40 -4.25 21.91
N GLU A 50 10.84 -3.07 21.62
CA GLU A 50 9.88 -2.38 22.49
C GLU A 50 8.42 -2.48 21.98
N CYS A 51 8.16 -3.33 20.99
CA CYS A 51 6.86 -3.44 20.33
C CYS A 51 6.37 -4.89 20.33
N THR A 52 5.05 -5.05 20.21
CA THR A 52 4.41 -6.35 20.03
C THR A 52 4.12 -6.58 18.55
N GLU A 53 4.46 -7.76 18.02
CA GLU A 53 4.14 -8.17 16.66
C GLU A 53 2.75 -8.83 16.59
N ALA A 54 2.00 -8.54 15.52
CA ALA A 54 0.76 -9.22 15.19
C ALA A 54 0.64 -9.43 13.67
N ALA A 55 -0.02 -10.51 13.28
CA ALA A 55 -0.43 -10.75 11.89
C ALA A 55 -1.81 -10.13 11.65
N CYS A 56 -2.03 -9.59 10.46
CA CYS A 56 -3.37 -9.18 10.02
C CYS A 56 -4.20 -10.42 9.65
N GLU A 57 -5.53 -10.29 9.72
CA GLU A 57 -6.44 -11.38 9.31
C GLU A 57 -6.31 -11.74 7.82
N ASP A 58 -5.76 -10.81 7.04
CA ASP A 58 -5.60 -10.93 5.60
C ASP A 58 -4.49 -11.91 5.17
N GLY A 59 -3.68 -12.39 6.12
CA GLY A 59 -2.64 -13.40 5.92
C GLY A 59 -1.41 -12.97 5.13
N ILE A 60 -1.33 -11.70 4.70
CA ILE A 60 -0.22 -11.19 3.88
C ILE A 60 0.44 -9.95 4.48
N ASN A 61 -0.22 -9.29 5.42
CA ASN A 61 0.30 -8.14 6.13
C ASN A 61 0.58 -8.50 7.59
N SER A 62 1.56 -7.81 8.15
CA SER A 62 1.87 -7.87 9.58
C SER A 62 2.16 -6.47 10.09
N TYR A 63 2.06 -6.29 11.40
CA TYR A 63 2.31 -5.01 12.03
C TYR A 63 2.95 -5.18 13.39
N ILE A 64 3.60 -4.11 13.82
CA ILE A 64 3.97 -3.93 15.21
C ILE A 64 3.08 -2.89 15.84
N TRP A 65 2.87 -3.02 17.15
CA TRP A 65 2.17 -2.02 17.92
C TRP A 65 2.83 -1.79 19.27
N LYS A 66 2.63 -0.59 19.80
CA LYS A 66 3.08 -0.18 21.12
C LYS A 66 1.94 0.53 21.83
N ASP A 67 1.59 0.02 23.01
CA ASP A 67 0.62 0.62 23.91
C ASP A 67 1.35 1.19 25.12
N THR A 68 1.12 2.46 25.43
CA THR A 68 1.71 3.15 26.56
C THR A 68 0.60 3.67 27.46
N PRO A 69 0.45 3.14 28.70
CA PRO A 69 -0.56 3.60 29.65
C PRO A 69 -0.14 4.88 30.40
N GLU A 70 -1.11 5.59 31.00
CA GLU A 70 -0.97 6.91 31.66
C GLU A 70 0.27 7.05 32.54
N ASP A 71 0.54 6.08 33.42
CA ASP A 71 1.62 6.14 34.42
C ASP A 71 3.03 6.28 33.81
N HIS A 72 3.14 6.01 32.50
CA HIS A 72 4.40 6.09 31.76
C HIS A 72 4.45 7.30 30.83
N ILE A 73 3.44 8.19 30.87
CA ILE A 73 3.31 9.35 29.97
C ILE A 73 3.55 10.69 30.67
N PRO A 74 4.74 11.33 30.46
CA PRO A 74 4.98 12.67 30.99
C PRO A 74 4.11 13.71 30.26
N ALA A 75 3.93 14.89 30.85
CA ALA A 75 3.15 15.99 30.27
C ALA A 75 3.75 16.63 28.99
N SER A 76 4.99 16.27 28.67
CA SER A 76 5.67 16.61 27.43
C SER A 76 6.73 15.55 27.17
N GLY A 77 6.91 15.16 25.91
CA GLY A 77 7.86 14.11 25.61
C GLY A 77 7.86 13.70 24.16
N GLN A 78 8.52 12.58 23.92
CA GLN A 78 8.61 11.93 22.63
C GLN A 78 8.33 10.44 22.82
N TYR A 79 7.49 9.89 21.94
CA TYR A 79 7.24 8.45 21.83
C TYR A 79 7.65 7.97 20.47
N VAL A 80 8.33 6.83 20.43
CA VAL A 80 8.78 6.20 19.20
C VAL A 80 8.25 4.78 19.14
N ILE A 81 7.68 4.46 17.98
CA ILE A 81 7.53 3.09 17.50
C ILE A 81 8.51 2.90 16.35
N SER A 82 9.34 1.87 16.40
CA SER A 82 10.34 1.63 15.37
C SER A 82 10.71 0.16 15.28
N GLU A 83 11.12 -0.23 14.09
CA GLU A 83 11.69 -1.53 13.77
C GLU A 83 13.04 -1.35 13.07
N ARG A 84 13.87 -2.40 13.13
CA ARG A 84 15.13 -2.50 12.42
C ARG A 84 15.21 -3.82 11.67
N PHE A 85 15.80 -3.81 10.49
CA PHE A 85 15.98 -5.00 9.69
C PHE A 85 17.08 -4.82 8.65
N ASP A 86 17.68 -5.92 8.22
CA ASP A 86 18.54 -5.94 7.04
C ASP A 86 17.63 -6.13 5.80
N ALA A 87 17.81 -5.29 4.78
CA ALA A 87 17.06 -5.35 3.54
C ALA A 87 17.99 -5.51 2.33
N ASN A 88 17.63 -6.42 1.43
CA ASN A 88 18.03 -6.36 0.02
C ASN A 88 16.78 -6.01 -0.78
N VAL A 89 16.82 -4.94 -1.58
CA VAL A 89 15.72 -4.58 -2.48
C VAL A 89 16.16 -4.72 -3.93
N TYR A 90 15.19 -5.01 -4.80
CA TYR A 90 15.47 -5.45 -6.15
C TYR A 90 14.76 -4.59 -7.17
N HIS A 91 15.50 -4.25 -8.22
CA HIS A 91 14.93 -3.82 -9.48
C HIS A 91 14.29 -5.04 -10.14
N VAL A 92 12.97 -4.99 -10.34
CA VAL A 92 12.20 -6.08 -10.95
C VAL A 92 11.67 -5.61 -12.28
N THR A 93 11.91 -6.39 -13.34
CA THR A 93 11.29 -6.19 -14.65
C THR A 93 10.52 -7.43 -15.07
N THR A 94 9.42 -7.21 -15.77
CA THR A 94 8.55 -8.25 -16.29
C THR A 94 8.82 -8.46 -17.78
N ASP A 95 9.22 -9.67 -18.15
CA ASP A 95 9.24 -10.09 -19.55
C ASP A 95 7.84 -10.52 -19.97
N PHE A 96 7.12 -9.64 -20.67
CA PHE A 96 5.78 -9.95 -21.17
C PHE A 96 5.79 -10.91 -22.37
N SER A 97 6.93 -11.12 -23.04
CA SER A 97 7.00 -11.98 -24.23
C SER A 97 6.80 -13.48 -23.90
N VAL A 98 6.98 -13.85 -22.63
CA VAL A 98 6.74 -15.21 -22.14
C VAL A 98 5.30 -15.44 -21.68
N MET A 99 4.47 -14.40 -21.61
CA MET A 99 3.04 -14.52 -21.29
C MET A 99 2.27 -14.91 -22.54
N LYS A 100 1.91 -16.19 -22.63
CA LYS A 100 1.17 -16.77 -23.75
C LYS A 100 0.10 -17.69 -23.19
N ASP A 101 -1.05 -17.76 -23.86
CA ASP A 101 -2.14 -18.66 -23.49
C ASP A 101 -2.53 -18.52 -22.01
N ILE A 102 -2.66 -17.27 -21.53
CA ILE A 102 -2.99 -16.95 -20.13
C ILE A 102 -4.30 -17.68 -19.78
N PRO A 103 -4.28 -18.57 -18.76
CA PRO A 103 -5.49 -19.29 -18.33
C PRO A 103 -6.59 -18.33 -17.89
N GLU A 104 -7.84 -18.80 -17.95
CA GLU A 104 -8.94 -18.09 -17.31
C GLU A 104 -8.70 -17.96 -15.81
N TYR A 105 -9.21 -16.88 -15.23
CA TYR A 105 -9.17 -16.66 -13.79
C TYR A 105 -10.06 -17.67 -13.07
N ASP A 106 -9.48 -18.45 -12.16
CA ASP A 106 -10.25 -19.30 -11.25
C ASP A 106 -10.93 -18.43 -10.18
N ALA A 107 -12.26 -18.32 -10.25
CA ALA A 107 -13.05 -17.56 -9.29
C ALA A 107 -12.91 -18.06 -7.84
N GLN A 108 -12.43 -19.30 -7.64
CA GLN A 108 -12.16 -19.87 -6.33
C GLN A 108 -10.73 -19.64 -5.83
N SER A 109 -9.83 -19.07 -6.64
CA SER A 109 -8.49 -18.72 -6.19
C SER A 109 -8.55 -17.62 -5.12
N GLU A 110 -7.56 -17.61 -4.23
CA GLU A 110 -7.48 -16.61 -3.16
C GLU A 110 -7.32 -15.19 -3.73
N GLU A 111 -6.59 -15.04 -4.83
CA GLU A 111 -6.42 -13.76 -5.52
C GLU A 111 -7.76 -13.24 -6.04
N CYS A 112 -8.57 -14.11 -6.67
CA CYS A 112 -9.87 -13.74 -7.19
C CYS A 112 -10.86 -13.41 -6.07
N LYS A 113 -10.93 -14.25 -5.02
CA LYS A 113 -11.81 -14.01 -3.86
C LYS A 113 -11.50 -12.70 -3.14
N LYS A 114 -10.22 -12.36 -3.02
CA LYS A 114 -9.77 -11.21 -2.23
C LYS A 114 -9.66 -9.92 -3.03
N TYR A 115 -9.34 -9.99 -4.32
CA TYR A 115 -9.01 -8.79 -5.12
C TYR A 115 -9.86 -8.62 -6.37
N LEU A 116 -11.03 -9.24 -6.41
CA LEU A 116 -12.09 -8.88 -7.36
C LEU A 116 -13.25 -8.21 -6.63
N GLY A 117 -14.09 -7.55 -7.41
CA GLY A 117 -15.25 -6.86 -6.89
C GLY A 117 -14.93 -5.52 -6.22
N LYS A 118 -15.99 -4.96 -5.63
CA LYS A 118 -16.01 -3.66 -4.97
C LYS A 118 -15.49 -3.80 -3.55
N GLU A 119 -14.65 -2.84 -3.14
CA GLU A 119 -14.15 -2.74 -1.77
C GLU A 119 -15.11 -1.93 -0.89
N ALA A 120 -14.96 -2.09 0.43
CA ALA A 120 -15.66 -1.26 1.40
C ALA A 120 -15.41 0.24 1.15
N ASN A 121 -16.36 1.08 1.57
CA ASN A 121 -16.31 2.56 1.43
C ASN A 121 -16.17 3.06 -0.02
N CYS A 122 -16.36 2.22 -1.03
CA CYS A 122 -16.25 2.56 -2.45
C CYS A 122 -14.87 3.11 -2.86
N LEU A 123 -13.81 2.78 -2.11
CA LEU A 123 -12.43 3.19 -2.40
C LEU A 123 -11.89 2.48 -3.66
N ILE A 124 -12.42 1.30 -3.96
CA ILE A 124 -12.32 0.61 -5.25
C ILE A 124 -13.74 0.21 -5.64
N ASP A 125 -14.18 0.61 -6.84
CA ASP A 125 -15.52 0.35 -7.33
C ASP A 125 -15.50 0.01 -8.83
N PRO A 126 -15.40 -1.28 -9.19
CA PRO A 126 -15.43 -1.72 -10.58
C PRO A 126 -16.82 -1.61 -11.22
N THR A 127 -17.86 -1.29 -10.44
CA THR A 127 -19.25 -1.19 -10.90
C THR A 127 -19.69 0.24 -11.18
N HIS A 128 -18.88 1.23 -10.80
CA HIS A 128 -19.14 2.64 -11.05
C HIS A 128 -19.29 2.91 -12.56
N SER A 129 -20.33 3.63 -12.97
CA SER A 129 -20.72 3.76 -14.39
C SER A 129 -19.60 4.28 -15.30
N LYS A 130 -18.86 5.31 -14.85
CA LYS A 130 -17.69 5.84 -15.58
C LYS A 130 -16.54 4.83 -15.66
N ILE A 131 -16.31 4.05 -14.59
CA ILE A 131 -15.29 2.99 -14.60
C ILE A 131 -15.68 1.92 -15.62
N VAL A 132 -16.94 1.46 -15.59
CA VAL A 132 -17.44 0.45 -16.54
C VAL A 132 -17.35 0.94 -17.99
N SER A 133 -17.78 2.17 -18.29
CA SER A 133 -17.70 2.71 -19.66
C SER A 133 -16.26 2.84 -20.15
N THR A 134 -15.35 3.31 -19.29
CA THR A 134 -13.92 3.43 -19.61
C THR A 134 -13.31 2.05 -19.80
N ALA A 135 -13.56 1.12 -18.88
CA ALA A 135 -13.10 -0.27 -18.95
C ALA A 135 -13.57 -0.97 -20.23
N ASN A 136 -14.84 -0.81 -20.62
CA ASN A 136 -15.36 -1.36 -21.88
C ASN A 136 -14.61 -0.80 -23.10
N SER A 137 -14.36 0.51 -23.11
CA SER A 137 -13.66 1.16 -24.23
C SER A 137 -12.22 0.68 -24.33
N LEU A 138 -11.49 0.66 -23.21
CA LEU A 138 -10.11 0.20 -23.12
C LEU A 138 -9.97 -1.30 -23.45
N TRP A 139 -10.93 -2.13 -23.05
CA TRP A 139 -10.97 -3.56 -23.38
C TRP A 139 -11.18 -3.81 -24.87
N SER A 140 -12.04 -3.02 -25.51
CA SER A 140 -12.24 -3.12 -26.95
C SER A 140 -10.97 -2.79 -27.73
N VAL A 141 -10.24 -1.74 -27.35
CA VAL A 141 -9.01 -1.34 -28.04
C VAL A 141 -7.80 -2.20 -27.67
N SER A 142 -7.86 -2.97 -26.59
CA SER A 142 -6.84 -3.99 -26.26
C SER A 142 -7.06 -5.31 -27.00
N GLY A 143 -8.18 -5.45 -27.73
CA GLY A 143 -8.54 -6.71 -28.40
C GLY A 143 -8.91 -7.82 -27.41
N GLY A 144 -9.27 -7.48 -26.17
CA GLY A 144 -9.52 -8.43 -25.11
C GLY A 144 -8.27 -9.10 -24.50
N ASP A 145 -7.08 -8.61 -24.82
CA ASP A 145 -5.84 -9.07 -24.20
C ASP A 145 -5.66 -8.43 -22.81
N ILE A 146 -5.39 -9.26 -21.79
CA ILE A 146 -5.29 -8.86 -20.39
C ILE A 146 -4.13 -7.89 -20.16
N VAL A 147 -2.96 -8.17 -20.72
CA VAL A 147 -1.74 -7.37 -20.50
C VAL A 147 -1.84 -6.04 -21.23
N ALA A 148 -2.32 -6.05 -22.48
CA ALA A 148 -2.57 -4.86 -23.25
C ALA A 148 -3.66 -3.99 -22.61
N TYR A 149 -4.71 -4.61 -22.07
CA TYR A 149 -5.75 -3.91 -21.32
C TYR A 149 -5.17 -3.23 -20.07
N ALA A 150 -4.39 -3.95 -19.27
CA ALA A 150 -3.77 -3.40 -18.07
C ALA A 150 -2.83 -2.24 -18.41
N ARG A 151 -2.02 -2.36 -19.45
CA ARG A 151 -1.15 -1.27 -19.92
C ARG A 151 -1.96 -0.03 -20.31
N LYS A 152 -3.06 -0.22 -21.04
CA LYS A 152 -3.96 0.88 -21.44
C LYS A 152 -4.68 1.52 -20.26
N CYS A 153 -5.07 0.75 -19.25
CA CYS A 153 -5.64 1.29 -18.01
C CYS A 153 -4.63 2.17 -17.27
N LEU A 154 -3.36 1.73 -17.21
CA LEU A 154 -2.29 2.51 -16.60
C LEU A 154 -2.08 3.83 -17.35
N GLU A 155 -1.93 3.75 -18.67
CA GLU A 155 -1.74 4.93 -19.53
C GLU A 155 -2.93 5.91 -19.44
N TRP A 156 -4.16 5.39 -19.44
CA TRP A 156 -5.36 6.20 -19.28
C TRP A 156 -5.40 6.88 -17.91
N THR A 157 -5.10 6.15 -16.83
CA THR A 157 -5.11 6.71 -15.47
C THR A 157 -4.10 7.85 -15.36
N TYR A 158 -2.86 7.60 -15.80
CA TYR A 158 -1.79 8.61 -15.82
C TYR A 158 -2.18 9.86 -16.63
N ALA A 159 -2.80 9.68 -17.80
CA ALA A 159 -3.14 10.78 -18.70
C ALA A 159 -4.36 11.60 -18.26
N ASN A 160 -5.28 11.04 -17.46
CA ASN A 160 -6.55 11.68 -17.13
C ASN A 160 -6.64 12.18 -15.69
N MET A 161 -5.77 11.71 -14.79
CA MET A 161 -5.72 12.19 -13.41
C MET A 161 -4.72 13.34 -13.22
N HIS A 162 -4.99 14.19 -12.24
CA HIS A 162 -4.11 15.25 -11.77
C HIS A 162 -3.61 14.96 -10.37
N TYR A 163 -2.29 15.08 -10.18
CA TYR A 163 -1.69 14.83 -8.87
C TYR A 163 -1.99 15.99 -7.91
N GLY A 164 -2.67 15.69 -6.81
CA GLY A 164 -3.14 16.69 -5.84
C GLY A 164 -3.76 16.06 -4.61
N ASN A 165 -4.30 16.87 -3.70
CA ASN A 165 -4.93 16.41 -2.46
C ASN A 165 -4.04 15.47 -1.62
N THR A 166 -2.73 15.74 -1.58
CA THR A 166 -1.77 14.92 -0.85
C THR A 166 -2.08 14.91 0.64
N ASN A 167 -1.88 13.75 1.28
CA ASN A 167 -2.14 13.54 2.71
C ASN A 167 -3.61 13.76 3.12
N THR A 168 -4.56 13.58 2.20
CA THR A 168 -6.02 13.63 2.50
C THR A 168 -6.66 12.24 2.56
N GLY A 169 -5.89 11.17 2.41
CA GLY A 169 -6.37 9.79 2.40
C GLY A 169 -6.89 9.35 1.03
N LEU A 170 -7.45 8.13 0.99
CA LEU A 170 -8.12 7.61 -0.20
C LEU A 170 -9.51 8.25 -0.32
N HIS A 171 -9.86 8.63 -1.55
CA HIS A 171 -11.18 9.16 -1.89
C HIS A 171 -12.03 8.06 -2.50
N THR A 172 -13.35 8.23 -2.46
CA THR A 172 -14.25 7.29 -3.12
C THR A 172 -14.06 7.37 -4.64
N ILE A 173 -14.36 6.29 -5.36
CA ILE A 173 -14.31 6.31 -6.83
C ILE A 173 -15.29 7.33 -7.41
N ASP A 174 -16.42 7.59 -6.76
CA ASP A 174 -17.34 8.64 -7.21
C ASP A 174 -16.68 10.03 -7.18
N ASP A 175 -16.04 10.38 -6.05
CA ASP A 175 -15.30 11.65 -5.89
C ASP A 175 -14.13 11.76 -6.89
N LEU A 176 -13.38 10.66 -7.08
CA LEU A 176 -12.26 10.62 -8.02
C LEU A 176 -12.72 10.75 -9.46
N MET A 177 -13.84 10.14 -9.84
CA MET A 177 -14.38 10.26 -11.20
C MET A 177 -15.06 11.62 -11.46
N GLN A 178 -15.33 12.41 -10.42
CA GLN A 178 -15.82 13.79 -10.54
C GLN A 178 -14.67 14.80 -10.60
N SER A 179 -13.68 14.66 -9.71
CA SER A 179 -12.58 15.63 -9.57
C SER A 179 -11.36 15.31 -10.44
N MET A 180 -11.18 14.04 -10.80
CA MET A 180 -9.97 13.49 -11.43
C MET A 180 -8.67 13.88 -10.71
N THR A 181 -8.72 14.19 -9.41
CA THR A 181 -7.59 14.72 -8.66
C THR A 181 -7.35 13.89 -7.41
N GLY A 182 -6.12 13.41 -7.21
CA GLY A 182 -5.72 12.64 -6.04
C GLY A 182 -4.22 12.36 -6.02
N ASP A 183 -3.75 11.72 -4.97
CA ASP A 183 -2.34 11.32 -4.82
C ASP A 183 -2.10 9.89 -5.32
N CYS A 184 -0.89 9.36 -5.07
CA CYS A 184 -0.47 8.03 -5.54
C CYS A 184 -1.44 6.89 -5.19
N GLY A 185 -2.02 6.90 -3.99
CA GLY A 185 -3.00 5.89 -3.56
C GLY A 185 -4.30 5.99 -4.37
N ASN A 186 -4.74 7.21 -4.68
CA ASN A 186 -5.93 7.47 -5.48
C ASN A 186 -5.72 7.11 -6.96
N TYR A 187 -4.54 7.36 -7.53
CA TYR A 187 -4.16 6.85 -8.85
C TYR A 187 -4.22 5.32 -8.90
N ALA A 188 -3.67 4.65 -7.88
CA ALA A 188 -3.76 3.20 -7.75
C ALA A 188 -5.22 2.72 -7.66
N SER A 189 -6.08 3.38 -6.88
CA SER A 189 -7.50 3.04 -6.74
C SER A 189 -8.27 3.08 -8.06
N VAL A 190 -8.07 4.12 -8.88
CA VAL A 190 -8.71 4.23 -10.20
C VAL A 190 -8.22 3.15 -11.14
N PHE A 191 -6.91 2.94 -11.21
CA PHE A 191 -6.31 1.88 -12.02
C PHE A 191 -6.83 0.49 -11.63
N ILE A 192 -6.86 0.18 -10.33
CA ILE A 192 -7.38 -1.09 -9.80
C ILE A 192 -8.87 -1.26 -10.12
N SER A 193 -9.67 -0.20 -9.99
CA SER A 193 -11.11 -0.24 -10.33
C SER A 193 -11.34 -0.58 -11.80
N LEU A 194 -10.53 -0.01 -12.72
CA LEU A 194 -10.57 -0.36 -14.14
C LEU A 194 -10.21 -1.83 -14.39
N LEU A 195 -9.16 -2.34 -13.74
CA LEU A 195 -8.77 -3.75 -13.86
C LEU A 195 -9.85 -4.70 -13.37
N ARG A 196 -10.36 -4.47 -12.16
CA ARG A 196 -11.39 -5.31 -11.55
C ARG A 196 -12.72 -5.27 -12.31
N ALA A 197 -13.02 -4.20 -13.05
CA ALA A 197 -14.18 -4.11 -13.95
C ALA A 197 -14.12 -5.11 -15.12
N LYS A 198 -12.95 -5.70 -15.39
CA LYS A 198 -12.74 -6.78 -16.36
C LYS A 198 -12.31 -8.10 -15.74
N GLY A 199 -12.57 -8.27 -14.44
CA GLY A 199 -12.28 -9.52 -13.74
C GLY A 199 -10.79 -9.79 -13.55
N ILE A 200 -9.94 -8.76 -13.59
CA ILE A 200 -8.49 -8.88 -13.34
C ILE A 200 -8.24 -8.52 -11.87
N PRO A 201 -7.77 -9.47 -11.02
CA PRO A 201 -7.45 -9.19 -9.64
C PRO A 201 -6.32 -8.18 -9.55
N ALA A 202 -6.52 -7.13 -8.76
CA ALA A 202 -5.56 -6.04 -8.61
C ALA A 202 -5.64 -5.43 -7.22
N ARG A 203 -4.50 -4.97 -6.69
CA ARG A 203 -4.39 -4.48 -5.31
C ARG A 203 -3.37 -3.36 -5.17
N HIS A 204 -3.53 -2.55 -4.14
CA HIS A 204 -2.53 -1.55 -3.74
C HIS A 204 -1.26 -2.24 -3.23
N VAL A 205 -0.12 -1.58 -3.42
CA VAL A 205 1.15 -1.91 -2.78
C VAL A 205 1.67 -0.65 -2.12
N VAL A 206 1.71 -0.70 -0.80
CA VAL A 206 2.22 0.36 0.05
C VAL A 206 3.70 0.14 0.29
N MET A 207 4.48 1.23 0.19
CA MET A 207 5.91 1.15 0.40
C MET A 207 6.51 2.43 0.98
N VAL A 208 7.63 2.26 1.67
CA VAL A 208 8.49 3.34 2.18
C VAL A 208 9.74 3.44 1.33
N HIS A 209 10.24 4.65 1.09
CA HIS A 209 11.55 4.83 0.50
C HIS A 209 12.61 4.42 1.53
N GLY A 210 13.59 3.61 1.15
CA GLY A 210 14.55 3.05 2.13
C GLY A 210 15.59 4.05 2.67
N SER A 211 15.65 5.25 2.09
CA SER A 211 16.63 6.30 2.42
C SER A 211 16.05 7.72 2.44
N LEU A 212 14.74 7.86 2.22
CA LEU A 212 14.03 9.13 2.27
C LEU A 212 12.83 8.95 3.18
N ASP A 213 12.43 10.00 3.89
CA ASP A 213 11.24 10.01 4.75
C ASP A 213 9.95 10.13 3.91
N GLU A 214 9.82 9.27 2.91
CA GLU A 214 8.78 9.30 1.89
C GLU A 214 8.06 7.95 1.81
N TYR A 215 6.76 8.03 1.61
CA TYR A 215 5.91 6.89 1.31
C TYR A 215 5.39 7.02 -0.11
N HIS A 216 5.11 5.88 -0.73
CA HIS A 216 4.46 5.85 -2.03
C HIS A 216 3.53 4.65 -2.10
N VAL A 217 2.51 4.75 -2.94
CA VAL A 217 1.53 3.69 -3.14
C VAL A 217 1.41 3.45 -4.63
N ARG A 218 1.59 2.20 -5.04
CA ARG A 218 1.40 1.75 -6.41
C ARG A 218 0.34 0.64 -6.46
N ALA A 219 0.21 -0.01 -7.60
CA ALA A 219 -0.63 -1.19 -7.75
C ALA A 219 0.17 -2.40 -8.23
N GLU A 220 -0.42 -3.57 -8.04
CA GLU A 220 -0.10 -4.78 -8.78
C GLU A 220 -1.37 -5.38 -9.36
N PHE A 221 -1.23 -6.15 -10.43
CA PHE A 221 -2.29 -6.98 -10.98
C PHE A 221 -1.84 -8.41 -11.18
N TYR A 222 -2.74 -9.37 -10.95
CA TYR A 222 -2.44 -10.79 -11.03
C TYR A 222 -2.68 -11.32 -12.44
N VAL A 223 -1.71 -12.07 -12.97
CA VAL A 223 -1.84 -12.82 -14.22
C VAL A 223 -1.73 -14.33 -13.89
N PRO A 224 -2.75 -15.16 -14.20
CA PRO A 224 -2.75 -16.59 -13.87
C PRO A 224 -1.51 -17.31 -14.42
N ALA A 225 -0.93 -18.22 -13.63
CA ALA A 225 0.34 -18.91 -13.90
C ALA A 225 1.61 -18.02 -13.94
N TYR A 226 1.47 -16.71 -13.81
CA TYR A 226 2.54 -15.72 -13.94
C TYR A 226 2.73 -14.90 -12.65
N GLY A 227 1.68 -14.65 -11.87
CA GLY A 227 1.77 -13.97 -10.58
C GLY A 227 1.48 -12.46 -10.65
N TRP A 228 1.94 -11.74 -9.63
CA TRP A 228 1.66 -10.31 -9.45
C TRP A 228 2.63 -9.42 -10.23
N ILE A 229 2.09 -8.62 -11.15
CA ILE A 229 2.85 -7.72 -12.01
C ILE A 229 2.81 -6.30 -11.41
N PRO A 230 3.96 -5.65 -11.15
CA PRO A 230 3.99 -4.27 -10.66
C PRO A 230 3.48 -3.28 -11.71
N ALA A 231 2.75 -2.26 -11.28
CA ALA A 231 2.24 -1.21 -12.14
C ALA A 231 2.12 0.10 -11.34
N ASP A 232 2.79 1.17 -11.78
CA ASP A 232 2.65 2.49 -11.16
C ASP A 232 1.88 3.48 -12.04
N PRO A 233 0.57 3.67 -11.80
CA PRO A 233 -0.24 4.63 -12.56
C PRO A 233 0.13 6.09 -12.28
N THR A 234 0.85 6.39 -11.20
CA THR A 234 1.27 7.75 -10.86
C THR A 234 2.35 8.25 -11.81
N TRP A 235 3.24 7.35 -12.25
CA TRP A 235 4.43 7.71 -13.04
C TRP A 235 4.37 7.26 -14.51
N GLY A 236 3.34 6.49 -14.89
CA GLY A 236 3.01 6.22 -16.28
C GLY A 236 3.77 5.05 -16.89
N LYS A 237 3.76 4.99 -18.23
CA LYS A 237 4.03 3.77 -19.02
C LYS A 237 5.37 3.05 -18.73
N ASP A 238 6.40 3.79 -18.33
CA ASP A 238 7.74 3.24 -18.07
C ASP A 238 7.79 2.43 -16.75
N TYR A 239 6.72 2.52 -15.96
CA TYR A 239 6.52 1.81 -14.69
C TYR A 239 5.49 0.67 -14.79
N PHE A 240 5.18 0.21 -16.01
CA PHE A 240 4.35 -0.98 -16.24
C PHE A 240 5.21 -2.24 -16.31
N GLY A 241 5.04 -3.14 -15.34
CA GLY A 241 5.85 -4.34 -15.18
C GLY A 241 7.23 -4.07 -14.58
N VAL A 242 7.44 -2.90 -13.96
CA VAL A 242 8.71 -2.46 -13.39
C VAL A 242 8.55 -2.07 -11.92
N PHE A 243 9.48 -2.52 -11.09
CA PHE A 243 9.70 -2.04 -9.72
C PHE A 243 11.16 -1.59 -9.62
N GLU A 244 11.41 -0.36 -9.17
CA GLU A 244 12.71 0.29 -9.39
C GLU A 244 13.80 -0.24 -8.45
N GLY A 245 13.42 -0.76 -7.29
CA GLY A 245 14.35 -1.26 -6.27
C GLY A 245 14.89 -0.20 -5.33
N LYS A 246 14.12 0.85 -5.04
CA LYS A 246 14.44 1.90 -4.03
C LYS A 246 13.46 1.98 -2.86
N TYR A 247 12.37 1.20 -2.94
CA TYR A 247 11.31 1.14 -1.95
C TYR A 247 11.27 -0.22 -1.27
N ILE A 248 10.79 -0.22 -0.03
CA ILE A 248 10.49 -1.41 0.76
C ILE A 248 8.97 -1.48 0.91
N VAL A 249 8.37 -2.55 0.41
CA VAL A 249 6.94 -2.84 0.57
C VAL A 249 6.65 -3.17 2.03
N VAL A 250 5.68 -2.47 2.61
CA VAL A 250 5.28 -2.64 4.02
C VAL A 250 3.85 -3.15 4.17
N SER A 251 3.00 -2.97 3.15
CA SER A 251 1.64 -3.52 3.12
C SER A 251 1.12 -3.71 1.70
N GLN A 252 0.15 -4.60 1.53
CA GLN A 252 -0.53 -4.89 0.27
C GLN A 252 -2.05 -4.94 0.47
N GLY A 253 -2.80 -4.34 -0.45
CA GLY A 253 -4.25 -4.19 -0.33
C GLY A 253 -4.68 -2.99 0.52
N ILE A 254 -5.98 -2.93 0.77
CA ILE A 254 -6.66 -1.89 1.54
C ILE A 254 -7.64 -2.54 2.50
N ASN A 255 -8.24 -1.75 3.41
CA ASN A 255 -9.22 -2.23 4.39
C ASN A 255 -8.68 -3.35 5.28
N THR A 256 -7.38 -3.28 5.62
CA THR A 256 -6.73 -4.27 6.47
C THR A 256 -7.32 -4.22 7.87
N ILE A 257 -7.81 -5.37 8.36
CA ILE A 257 -8.26 -5.48 9.74
C ILE A 257 -7.04 -5.63 10.65
N ILE A 258 -6.90 -4.70 11.58
CA ILE A 258 -5.95 -4.77 12.70
C ILE A 258 -6.73 -4.86 13.99
N ARG A 259 -6.28 -5.73 14.90
CA ARG A 259 -6.81 -5.81 16.25
C ARG A 259 -6.08 -4.82 17.14
N ASP A 260 -6.86 -3.96 17.79
CA ASP A 260 -6.35 -3.07 18.82
C ASP A 260 -6.03 -3.84 20.12
N PHE A 261 -5.49 -3.13 21.10
CA PHE A 261 -5.11 -3.71 22.39
C PHE A 261 -6.32 -4.22 23.22
N ASP A 262 -7.53 -3.70 22.98
CA ASP A 262 -8.77 -4.12 23.65
C ASP A 262 -9.33 -5.39 23.00
N GLY A 263 -8.70 -5.88 21.92
CA GLY A 263 -9.19 -6.96 21.10
C GLY A 263 -10.35 -6.54 20.19
N LYS A 264 -10.50 -5.23 19.92
CA LYS A 264 -11.47 -4.72 18.95
C LYS A 264 -10.83 -4.62 17.58
N ASP A 265 -11.63 -4.93 16.57
CA ASP A 265 -11.20 -4.81 15.19
C ASP A 265 -11.29 -3.35 14.73
N PHE A 266 -10.22 -2.89 14.11
CA PHE A 266 -10.17 -1.62 13.39
C PHE A 266 -9.80 -1.88 11.93
N GLN A 267 -10.57 -1.28 11.02
CA GLN A 267 -10.30 -1.35 9.59
C GLN A 267 -9.39 -0.19 9.18
N ALA A 268 -8.15 -0.52 8.82
CA ALA A 268 -7.20 0.39 8.21
C ALA A 268 -7.50 0.51 6.71
N ASP A 269 -8.16 1.60 6.30
CA ASP A 269 -8.48 1.86 4.88
C ASP A 269 -7.21 1.78 4.01
N LEU A 270 -6.11 2.40 4.41
CA LEU A 270 -4.82 2.26 3.72
C LEU A 270 -3.70 2.19 4.74
N PHE A 271 -2.99 1.06 4.80
CA PHE A 271 -1.92 0.87 5.78
C PHE A 271 -0.59 1.50 5.33
N GLN A 272 -0.65 2.80 4.98
CA GLN A 272 0.42 3.52 4.29
C GLN A 272 1.63 3.80 5.17
N THR A 273 1.36 4.34 6.36
CA THR A 273 2.40 4.97 7.19
C THR A 273 2.39 4.40 8.60
N PHE A 274 1.36 4.71 9.37
CA PHE A 274 1.11 4.25 10.73
C PHE A 274 -0.36 4.51 11.07
N TYR A 275 -0.84 3.86 12.11
CA TYR A 275 -2.08 4.25 12.79
C TYR A 275 -1.78 4.60 14.24
N GLY A 276 -2.59 5.47 14.82
CA GLY A 276 -2.40 5.87 16.21
C GLY A 276 -3.68 6.40 16.83
N TRP A 277 -3.83 6.08 18.11
CA TRP A 277 -4.89 6.58 18.97
C TRP A 277 -4.28 7.09 20.25
N TYR A 278 -4.85 8.18 20.75
CA TYR A 278 -4.42 8.76 22.00
C TYR A 278 -5.63 9.31 22.73
N TRP A 279 -5.55 9.30 24.05
CA TRP A 279 -6.55 9.84 24.94
C TRP A 279 -5.87 10.89 25.80
N TYR A 280 -6.54 12.01 26.08
CA TYR A 280 -5.96 13.09 26.86
C TYR A 280 -6.94 13.69 27.84
N ARG A 281 -6.41 14.18 28.97
CA ARG A 281 -7.13 15.03 29.92
C ARG A 281 -7.03 16.50 29.55
N VAL A 282 -5.90 16.90 28.97
CA VAL A 282 -5.59 18.28 28.60
C VAL A 282 -5.11 18.30 27.16
N ALA A 283 -5.79 19.10 26.33
CA ALA A 283 -5.38 19.34 24.95
C ALA A 283 -4.06 20.12 24.92
N GLY A 284 -3.20 19.80 23.96
CA GLY A 284 -1.92 20.47 23.76
C GLY A 284 -1.44 20.26 22.33
N ASN A 285 -0.19 20.62 22.08
CA ASN A 285 0.40 20.49 20.75
C ASN A 285 1.02 19.10 20.60
N TYR A 286 0.79 18.46 19.45
CA TYR A 286 1.46 17.21 19.10
C TYR A 286 1.70 17.13 17.59
N SER A 287 2.69 16.35 17.20
CA SER A 287 3.04 16.08 15.82
C SER A 287 3.59 14.67 15.68
N PHE A 288 3.36 14.05 14.52
CA PHE A 288 3.97 12.78 14.17
C PHE A 288 4.98 12.99 13.05
N THR A 289 6.15 12.37 13.19
CA THR A 289 7.22 12.41 12.20
C THR A 289 7.61 10.98 11.85
N HIS A 290 7.48 10.61 10.59
CA HIS A 290 8.03 9.35 10.09
C HIS A 290 9.51 9.51 9.75
N LYS A 291 10.28 8.45 10.00
CA LYS A 291 11.68 8.31 9.61
C LYS A 291 11.95 6.94 9.01
N CYS A 292 12.57 6.91 7.83
CA CYS A 292 13.07 5.69 7.22
C CYS A 292 14.45 5.93 6.62
N ALA A 293 15.44 5.16 7.06
CA ALA A 293 16.83 5.33 6.63
C ALA A 293 17.61 4.02 6.69
N GLY A 294 18.72 3.96 5.93
CA GLY A 294 19.73 2.91 6.03
C GLY A 294 19.84 2.00 4.81
N LEU A 295 18.98 2.19 3.80
CA LEU A 295 19.15 1.55 2.50
C LEU A 295 20.17 2.32 1.64
N ASN A 296 21.17 1.63 1.09
CA ASN A 296 22.25 2.19 0.27
C ASN A 296 22.27 1.62 -1.14
#